data_AF-A0A1I2GC73-F1
#
_entry.id   AF-A0A1I2GC73-F1
#
_cell.length_a   1.000
_cell.length_b   1.000
_cell.length_c   1.000
_cell.angle_alpha   90.00
_cell.angle_beta   90.00
_cell.angle_gamma   90.00
#
_symmetry.space_group_name_H-M   'P 1'
#
loop_
_entity.id
_entity.type
_entity.pdbx_description
1 polymer ?
#
loop_
_entity_poly.entity_id
_entity_poly.type
_entity_poly.pdbx_seq_one_letter_code
_entity_poly.pdbx_strand_id
1 'polypeptide(L)'
;MIDTPYRWVARVAGEGGPLLVCEAGAFADWTGAVHDEDWRLDPACDLARAEAVLYADDDEAEAGLLPFGPSGRHTGLIWEMEGGGVAEIATAGGASLLIMRSWVDRDDDGPRDHVTGAAARDQERPLPGDLDLPSGRVAVVWAAAPAAEVAAPPADAALDPPVRLSLPGILGVGAMLALRPGRYRVSHGSHDGAAGRFAPAGRPGDGDRSCRWVRLDRHADG
;
A
#
# COMPACT_ATOMS: atom_id res chain seq x y z
N MET A 1 7.05 -21.41 15.96
CA MET A 1 7.84 -20.61 15.00
C MET A 1 8.18 -19.31 15.68
N ILE A 2 9.41 -18.82 15.54
CA ILE A 2 9.77 -17.49 16.05
C ILE A 2 9.25 -16.50 15.00
N ASP A 3 8.33 -15.63 15.39
CA ASP A 3 7.87 -14.54 14.53
C ASP A 3 9.05 -13.62 14.23
N THR A 4 9.39 -13.50 12.95
CA THR A 4 10.46 -12.59 12.53
C THR A 4 9.95 -11.16 12.74
N PRO A 5 10.69 -10.29 13.46
CA PRO A 5 10.23 -8.93 13.69
C PRO A 5 10.15 -8.16 12.37
N TYR A 6 9.22 -7.20 12.30
CA TYR A 6 9.12 -6.29 11.17
C TYR A 6 10.31 -5.34 11.14
N ARG A 7 10.84 -5.10 9.95
CA ARG A 7 11.80 -4.04 9.65
C ARG A 7 11.15 -3.04 8.72
N TRP A 8 11.15 -1.76 9.08
CA TRP A 8 10.74 -0.66 8.20
C TRP A 8 11.81 -0.42 7.13
N VAL A 9 11.43 -0.51 5.86
CA VAL A 9 12.38 -0.57 4.73
C VAL A 9 12.16 0.49 3.66
N ALA A 10 10.96 1.05 3.55
CA ALA A 10 10.65 2.05 2.52
C ALA A 10 9.52 2.99 2.93
N ARG A 11 9.33 4.05 2.13
CA ARG A 11 8.24 5.02 2.25
C ARG A 11 7.71 5.37 0.88
N VAL A 12 6.40 5.59 0.80
CA VAL A 12 5.69 6.00 -0.41
C VAL A 12 4.88 7.25 -0.09
N ALA A 13 5.15 8.33 -0.82
CA ALA A 13 4.43 9.58 -0.72
C ALA A 13 3.39 9.67 -1.85
N GLY A 14 2.25 10.30 -1.56
CA GLY A 14 1.22 10.61 -2.55
C GLY A 14 0.48 11.89 -2.18
N GLU A 15 -0.08 12.56 -3.18
CA GLU A 15 -0.85 13.80 -3.00
C GLU A 15 -2.33 13.55 -2.65
N GLY A 16 -2.73 12.28 -2.58
CA GLY A 16 -4.08 11.84 -2.25
C GLY A 16 -4.47 10.57 -3.01
N GLY A 17 -5.56 9.94 -2.62
CA GLY A 17 -6.02 8.70 -3.24
C GLY A 17 -5.17 7.48 -2.87
N PRO A 18 -5.38 6.36 -3.58
CA PRO A 18 -4.93 5.08 -3.08
C PRO A 18 -3.49 4.72 -3.42
N LEU A 19 -2.97 3.71 -2.74
CA LEU A 19 -1.80 2.94 -3.16
C LEU A 19 -2.21 1.70 -3.94
N LEU A 20 -1.40 1.35 -4.94
CA LEU A 20 -1.38 0.07 -5.61
C LEU A 20 -0.28 -0.80 -5.02
N VAL A 21 -0.60 -2.04 -4.68
CA VAL A 21 0.35 -3.12 -4.39
C VAL A 21 0.14 -4.23 -5.42
N CYS A 22 1.17 -4.53 -6.20
CA CYS A 22 1.10 -5.58 -7.21
C CYS A 22 2.46 -6.24 -7.46
N GLU A 23 2.45 -7.31 -8.24
CA GLU A 23 3.66 -7.92 -8.79
C GLU A 23 4.42 -6.89 -9.64
N ALA A 24 5.74 -6.77 -9.45
CA ALA A 24 6.56 -5.76 -10.12
C ALA A 24 6.52 -5.88 -11.65
N GLY A 25 6.42 -7.11 -12.19
CA GLY A 25 6.26 -7.33 -13.62
C GLY A 25 4.87 -6.94 -14.16
N ALA A 26 3.84 -6.99 -13.31
CA ALA A 26 2.50 -6.56 -13.66
C ALA A 26 2.36 -5.04 -13.66
N PHE A 27 3.13 -4.34 -12.81
CA PHE A 27 3.11 -2.88 -12.74
C PHE A 27 3.32 -2.20 -14.09
N ALA A 28 4.11 -2.78 -15.01
CA ALA A 28 4.33 -2.23 -16.34
C ALA A 28 3.04 -2.03 -17.17
N ASP A 29 1.95 -2.73 -16.82
CA ASP A 29 0.64 -2.60 -17.47
C ASP A 29 -0.32 -1.65 -16.74
N TRP A 30 0.10 -1.07 -15.60
CA TRP A 30 -0.73 -0.15 -14.82
C TRP A 30 -0.79 1.23 -15.49
N THR A 31 -1.99 1.63 -15.92
CA THR A 31 -2.15 2.91 -16.63
C THR A 31 -2.17 4.12 -15.71
N GLY A 32 -2.37 3.95 -14.40
CA GLY A 32 -2.54 5.07 -13.47
C GLY A 32 -3.70 5.98 -13.82
N ALA A 33 -3.55 7.26 -13.49
CA ALA A 33 -4.49 8.31 -13.88
C ALA A 33 -4.26 8.70 -15.34
N VAL A 34 -5.30 8.56 -16.16
CA VAL A 34 -5.33 9.08 -17.53
C VAL A 34 -6.46 10.11 -17.58
N HIS A 35 -6.18 11.30 -18.10
CA HIS A 35 -7.17 12.36 -18.23
C HIS A 35 -7.49 12.63 -19.70
N ASP A 36 -8.75 12.96 -20.00
CA ASP A 36 -9.18 13.42 -21.31
C ASP A 36 -8.80 14.89 -21.57
N GLU A 37 -9.22 15.44 -22.71
CA GLU A 37 -8.95 16.84 -23.09
C GLU A 37 -9.57 17.87 -22.13
N ASP A 38 -10.60 17.47 -21.37
CA ASP A 38 -11.31 18.30 -20.38
C ASP A 38 -10.74 18.12 -18.95
N TRP A 39 -9.62 17.41 -18.80
CA TRP A 39 -9.03 17.05 -17.50
C TRP A 39 -9.95 16.18 -16.63
N ARG A 40 -10.83 15.39 -17.23
CA ARG A 40 -11.62 14.37 -16.51
C ARG A 40 -10.87 13.06 -16.51
N LEU A 41 -10.96 12.32 -15.41
CA LEU A 41 -10.42 10.96 -15.32
C LEU A 41 -11.11 10.06 -16.35
N ASP A 42 -10.33 9.45 -17.23
CA ASP A 42 -10.84 8.50 -18.23
C ASP A 42 -11.42 7.28 -17.50
N PRO A 43 -12.72 6.96 -17.67
CA PRO A 43 -13.34 5.80 -17.02
C PRO A 43 -12.72 4.45 -17.43
N ALA A 44 -11.97 4.42 -18.54
CA ALA A 44 -11.25 3.23 -18.99
C ALA A 44 -9.86 3.06 -18.35
N CYS A 45 -9.36 4.03 -17.58
CA CYS A 45 -8.07 3.90 -16.91
C CYS A 45 -8.17 3.01 -15.66
N ASP A 46 -7.02 2.49 -15.22
CA ASP A 46 -6.91 1.66 -14.03
C ASP A 46 -7.25 2.41 -12.74
N LEU A 47 -6.93 3.72 -12.62
CA LEU A 47 -7.30 4.49 -11.43
C LEU A 47 -8.82 4.61 -11.27
N ALA A 48 -9.57 4.85 -12.36
CA ALA A 48 -11.03 4.93 -12.30
C ALA A 48 -11.65 3.59 -11.84
N ARG A 49 -11.08 2.45 -12.27
CA ARG A 49 -11.47 1.13 -11.75
C ARG A 49 -11.16 0.97 -10.27
N ALA A 50 -10.01 1.45 -9.82
CA ALA A 50 -9.62 1.41 -8.41
C ALA A 50 -10.57 2.25 -7.54
N GLU A 51 -10.94 3.44 -7.98
CA GLU A 51 -11.93 4.28 -7.30
C GLU A 51 -13.30 3.59 -7.24
N ALA A 52 -13.74 2.95 -8.33
CA ALA A 52 -14.99 2.19 -8.33
C ALA A 52 -15.00 1.02 -7.34
N VAL A 53 -13.84 0.44 -7.03
CA VAL A 53 -13.70 -0.62 -5.99
C VAL A 53 -13.75 -0.03 -4.58
N LEU A 54 -13.19 1.15 -4.37
CA LEU A 54 -13.15 1.80 -3.05
C LEU A 54 -14.45 2.51 -2.69
N TYR A 55 -15.22 2.98 -3.68
CA TYR A 55 -16.37 3.86 -3.49
C TYR A 55 -17.67 3.28 -4.08
N ALA A 56 -17.87 1.97 -3.94
CA ALA A 56 -19.09 1.32 -4.41
C ALA A 56 -20.29 1.65 -3.49
N ASP A 57 -21.36 2.21 -4.05
CA ASP A 57 -22.69 2.33 -3.43
C ASP A 57 -22.72 2.90 -1.99
N ASP A 58 -22.06 4.05 -1.76
CA ASP A 58 -21.95 4.78 -0.47
C ASP A 58 -21.19 4.05 0.67
N ASP A 59 -20.75 2.80 0.44
CA ASP A 59 -19.89 2.07 1.38
C ASP A 59 -18.41 2.31 1.00
N GLU A 60 -17.78 3.28 1.66
CA GLU A 60 -16.35 3.56 1.50
C GLU A 60 -15.50 2.38 2.00
N ALA A 61 -15.00 1.57 1.08
CA ALA A 61 -14.04 0.52 1.38
C ALA A 61 -12.64 1.10 1.52
N GLU A 62 -11.93 0.70 2.58
CA GLU A 62 -10.54 1.16 2.80
C GLU A 62 -9.57 0.48 1.85
N ALA A 63 -9.82 -0.77 1.46
CA ALA A 63 -8.97 -1.54 0.57
C ALA A 63 -9.78 -2.56 -0.24
N GLY A 64 -9.27 -2.93 -1.41
CA GLY A 64 -9.87 -3.94 -2.26
C GLY A 64 -8.88 -4.56 -3.23
N LEU A 65 -9.18 -5.78 -3.70
CA LEU A 65 -8.46 -6.40 -4.80
C LEU A 65 -9.18 -6.09 -6.12
N LEU A 66 -8.44 -5.72 -7.16
CA LEU A 66 -8.99 -5.51 -8.50
C LEU A 66 -8.17 -6.18 -9.60
N PRO A 67 -8.82 -6.65 -10.68
CA PRO A 67 -8.13 -7.01 -11.90
C PRO A 67 -7.67 -5.76 -12.67
N PHE A 68 -6.49 -5.81 -13.28
CA PHE A 68 -5.96 -4.72 -14.11
C PHE A 68 -5.10 -5.21 -15.28
N GLY A 69 -4.70 -4.26 -16.14
CA GLY A 69 -3.95 -4.53 -17.37
C GLY A 69 -4.81 -5.17 -18.48
N PRO A 70 -4.18 -5.57 -19.61
CA PRO A 70 -4.90 -6.13 -20.75
C PRO A 70 -5.76 -7.34 -20.35
N SER A 71 -7.07 -7.21 -20.57
CA SER A 71 -8.08 -8.24 -20.23
C SER A 71 -8.14 -8.62 -18.74
N GLY A 72 -7.66 -7.77 -17.82
CA GLY A 72 -7.71 -8.03 -16.38
C GLY A 72 -6.82 -9.19 -15.94
N ARG A 73 -5.72 -9.43 -16.65
CA ARG A 73 -4.80 -10.57 -16.41
C ARG A 73 -4.04 -10.50 -15.09
N HIS A 74 -3.92 -9.30 -14.51
CA HIS A 74 -3.20 -9.07 -13.27
C HIS A 74 -4.18 -8.77 -12.15
N THR A 75 -3.77 -9.01 -10.91
CA THR A 75 -4.50 -8.60 -9.72
C THR A 75 -3.63 -7.66 -8.90
N GLY A 76 -4.20 -6.54 -8.48
CA GLY A 76 -3.58 -5.59 -7.58
C GLY A 76 -4.41 -5.44 -6.31
N LEU A 77 -3.76 -5.07 -5.23
CA LEU A 77 -4.41 -4.51 -4.04
C LEU A 77 -4.41 -2.99 -4.17
N ILE A 78 -5.57 -2.39 -3.96
CA ILE A 78 -5.76 -0.96 -3.84
C ILE A 78 -6.09 -0.63 -2.39
N TRP A 79 -5.47 0.41 -1.84
CA TRP A 79 -5.71 0.85 -0.46
C TRP A 79 -5.81 2.37 -0.39
N GLU A 80 -6.95 2.87 0.04
CA GLU A 80 -7.20 4.31 0.21
C GLU A 80 -6.39 4.85 1.38
N MET A 81 -5.55 5.86 1.10
CA MET A 81 -4.73 6.46 2.14
C MET A 81 -5.51 7.49 2.96
N GLU A 82 -6.60 8.06 2.45
CA GLU A 82 -7.35 9.22 2.97
C GLU A 82 -6.56 10.54 2.85
N GLY A 83 -6.54 11.10 1.65
CA GLY A 83 -5.87 12.38 1.34
C GLY A 83 -4.35 12.25 1.20
N GLY A 84 -3.65 13.38 1.02
CA GLY A 84 -2.19 13.38 0.83
C GLY A 84 -1.44 12.92 2.08
N GLY A 85 -0.29 12.25 1.89
CA GLY A 85 0.45 11.70 3.01
C GLY A 85 1.63 10.81 2.62
N VAL A 86 2.18 10.13 3.63
CA VAL A 86 3.25 9.15 3.45
C VAL A 86 2.83 7.84 4.10
N ALA A 87 2.88 6.77 3.33
CA ALA A 87 2.83 5.41 3.84
C ALA A 87 4.25 4.91 4.12
N GLU A 88 4.41 4.20 5.22
CA GLU A 88 5.62 3.50 5.61
C GLU A 88 5.46 2.00 5.33
N ILE A 89 6.54 1.36 4.87
CA ILE A 89 6.53 -0.04 4.48
C ILE A 89 7.48 -0.81 5.39
N ALA A 90 7.00 -1.92 5.93
CA ALA A 90 7.80 -2.89 6.67
C ALA A 90 7.67 -4.31 6.12
N THR A 91 8.71 -5.12 6.33
CA THR A 91 8.72 -6.55 5.97
C THR A 91 9.17 -7.40 7.13
N ALA A 92 8.67 -8.64 7.21
CA ALA A 92 9.11 -9.65 8.18
C ALA A 92 9.53 -10.94 7.47
N GLY A 93 10.85 -11.21 7.44
CA GLY A 93 11.43 -12.43 6.87
C GLY A 93 11.13 -12.69 5.38
N GLY A 94 10.70 -11.65 4.65
CA GLY A 94 10.15 -11.72 3.29
C GLY A 94 8.80 -12.44 3.18
N ALA A 95 8.27 -13.00 4.27
CA ALA A 95 6.99 -13.72 4.27
C ALA A 95 5.80 -12.81 4.55
N SER A 96 6.04 -11.59 5.03
CA SER A 96 5.00 -10.62 5.30
C SER A 96 5.41 -9.21 4.90
N LEU A 97 4.43 -8.46 4.39
CA LEU A 97 4.50 -7.04 4.06
C LEU A 97 3.45 -6.30 4.88
N LEU A 98 3.85 -5.20 5.52
CA LEU A 98 2.98 -4.29 6.25
C LEU A 98 3.15 -2.89 5.65
N ILE A 99 2.04 -2.26 5.29
CA ILE A 99 2.01 -0.87 4.83
C ILE A 99 1.15 -0.11 5.83
N MET A 100 1.69 0.96 6.39
CA MET A 100 1.04 1.76 7.42
C MET A 100 1.02 3.22 7.00
N ARG A 101 -0.08 3.91 7.29
CA ARG A 101 -0.13 5.36 7.33
C ARG A 101 -0.46 5.78 8.75
N SER A 102 0.23 6.79 9.25
CA SER A 102 -0.07 7.44 10.52
C SER A 102 -0.38 8.93 10.32
N TRP A 103 -1.17 9.50 11.22
CA TRP A 103 -1.49 10.94 11.28
C TRP A 103 -0.82 11.63 12.47
N VAL A 104 0.20 10.99 13.04
CA VAL A 104 0.97 11.50 14.16
C VAL A 104 2.34 11.97 13.68
N ASP A 105 3.07 12.67 14.55
CA ASP A 105 4.41 13.14 14.23
C ASP A 105 5.34 11.98 13.86
N ARG A 106 6.19 12.19 12.85
CA ARG A 106 7.05 11.14 12.27
C ARG A 106 8.09 10.57 13.22
N ASP A 107 8.37 11.30 14.30
CA ASP A 107 9.32 10.92 15.34
C ASP A 107 8.65 10.06 16.43
N ASP A 108 7.34 9.82 16.34
CA ASP A 108 6.60 8.91 17.21
C ASP A 108 6.60 7.48 16.62
N ASP A 109 7.28 6.57 17.31
CA ASP A 109 7.29 5.14 16.97
C ASP A 109 6.03 4.40 17.47
N GLY A 110 5.16 5.04 18.25
CA GLY A 110 3.94 4.48 18.82
C GLY A 110 3.02 3.77 17.81
N PRO A 111 2.73 4.35 16.63
CA PRO A 111 2.00 3.66 15.57
C PRO A 111 2.73 2.42 15.07
N ARG A 112 4.05 2.51 14.85
CA ARG A 112 4.87 1.39 14.36
C ARG A 112 4.85 0.21 15.34
N ASP A 113 5.01 0.51 16.62
CA ASP A 113 4.94 -0.47 17.70
C ASP A 113 3.52 -1.09 17.80
N HIS A 114 2.48 -0.28 17.61
CA HIS A 114 1.11 -0.76 17.61
C HIS A 114 0.84 -1.73 16.46
N VAL A 115 1.08 -1.33 15.21
CA VAL A 115 0.74 -2.14 14.04
C VAL A 115 1.60 -3.41 13.91
N THR A 116 2.77 -3.45 14.54
CA THR A 116 3.61 -4.65 14.58
C THR A 116 3.28 -5.59 15.74
N GLY A 117 2.50 -5.12 16.71
CA GLY A 117 2.09 -5.88 17.90
C GLY A 117 0.89 -6.82 17.68
N ALA A 118 0.71 -7.76 18.60
CA ALA A 118 -0.37 -8.75 18.56
C ALA A 118 -1.77 -8.10 18.60
N ALA A 119 -1.95 -7.02 19.36
CA ALA A 119 -3.24 -6.33 19.48
C ALA A 119 -3.75 -5.76 18.14
N ALA A 120 -2.85 -5.38 17.21
CA ALA A 120 -3.25 -4.96 15.88
C ALA A 120 -3.79 -6.14 15.04
N ARG A 121 -3.26 -7.36 15.25
CA ARG A 121 -3.76 -8.57 14.56
C ARG A 121 -5.21 -8.87 14.90
N ASP A 122 -5.63 -8.62 16.13
CA ASP A 122 -7.01 -8.84 16.57
C ASP A 122 -7.99 -7.80 15.97
N GLN A 123 -7.48 -6.68 15.46
CA GLN A 123 -8.24 -5.61 14.80
C GLN A 123 -8.28 -5.75 13.27
N GLU A 124 -7.53 -6.69 12.71
CA GLU A 124 -7.44 -6.90 11.28
C GLU A 124 -8.68 -7.60 10.71
N ARG A 125 -9.24 -7.01 9.66
CA ARG A 125 -10.31 -7.59 8.86
C ARG A 125 -9.72 -8.16 7.57
N PRO A 126 -9.95 -9.45 7.24
CA PRO A 126 -9.49 -9.99 5.96
C PRO A 126 -10.25 -9.39 4.80
N LEU A 127 -9.55 -9.13 3.70
CA LEU A 127 -10.20 -8.84 2.42
C LEU A 127 -10.65 -10.14 1.75
N PRO A 128 -11.72 -10.11 0.93
CA PRO A 128 -12.09 -11.25 0.09
C PRO A 128 -11.01 -11.51 -0.97
N GLY A 129 -10.43 -12.72 -0.94
CA GLY A 129 -9.43 -13.17 -1.92
C GLY A 129 -7.98 -13.06 -1.42
N ASP A 130 -7.05 -13.43 -2.32
CA ASP A 130 -5.62 -13.41 -2.06
C ASP A 130 -4.89 -12.64 -3.17
N LEU A 131 -3.71 -12.11 -2.87
CA LEU A 131 -2.80 -11.52 -3.85
C LEU A 131 -1.71 -12.53 -4.23
N ASP A 132 -1.60 -12.86 -5.51
CA ASP A 132 -0.56 -13.73 -6.04
C ASP A 132 0.68 -12.92 -6.44
N LEU A 133 1.83 -13.27 -5.84
CA LEU A 133 3.13 -12.63 -6.05
C LEU A 133 4.17 -13.68 -6.48
N PRO A 134 4.08 -14.22 -7.72
CA PRO A 134 4.82 -15.41 -8.13
C PRO A 134 6.34 -15.23 -8.26
N SER A 135 6.85 -14.01 -8.49
CA SER A 135 8.30 -13.76 -8.45
C SER A 135 8.80 -13.28 -7.08
N GLY A 136 7.88 -12.90 -6.20
CA GLY A 136 8.20 -12.24 -4.93
C GLY A 136 8.73 -10.81 -5.11
N ARG A 137 8.69 -10.23 -6.31
CA ARG A 137 9.05 -8.82 -6.53
C ARG A 137 7.78 -7.99 -6.50
N VAL A 138 7.69 -7.05 -5.56
CA VAL A 138 6.47 -6.26 -5.32
C VAL A 138 6.72 -4.81 -5.63
N ALA A 139 5.77 -4.17 -6.30
CA ALA A 139 5.68 -2.73 -6.43
C ALA A 139 4.59 -2.21 -5.48
N VAL A 140 4.94 -1.23 -4.63
CA VAL A 140 4.01 -0.43 -3.83
C VAL A 140 4.10 0.99 -4.33
N VAL A 141 3.06 1.50 -4.98
CA VAL A 141 3.09 2.76 -5.74
C VAL A 141 1.84 3.57 -5.47
N TRP A 142 1.95 4.89 -5.48
CA TRP A 142 0.79 5.78 -5.56
C TRP A 142 -0.02 5.45 -6.83
N ALA A 143 -1.27 5.05 -6.66
CA ALA A 143 -2.06 4.46 -7.74
C ALA A 143 -2.31 5.44 -8.91
N ALA A 144 -2.29 6.74 -8.66
CA ALA A 144 -2.42 7.73 -9.73
C ALA A 144 -1.17 7.77 -10.65
N ALA A 145 -0.01 7.32 -10.18
CA ALA A 145 1.22 7.34 -10.96
C ALA A 145 1.17 6.30 -12.09
N PRO A 146 1.18 6.70 -13.37
CA PRO A 146 1.18 5.78 -14.48
C PRO A 146 2.54 5.09 -14.59
N ALA A 147 2.55 3.78 -14.85
CA ALA A 147 3.79 3.02 -14.91
C ALA A 147 4.75 3.51 -16.02
N ALA A 148 4.20 4.07 -17.09
CA ALA A 148 4.97 4.64 -18.20
C ALA A 148 5.83 5.86 -17.80
N GLU A 149 5.46 6.57 -16.72
CA GLU A 149 6.18 7.75 -16.24
C GLU A 149 7.07 7.45 -15.03
N VAL A 150 6.83 6.33 -14.36
CA VAL A 150 7.63 5.89 -13.22
C VAL A 150 8.88 5.18 -13.72
N ALA A 151 10.05 5.71 -13.38
CA ALA A 151 11.32 5.08 -13.70
C ALA A 151 11.49 3.76 -12.90
N ALA A 152 11.07 2.65 -13.51
CA ALA A 152 11.23 1.32 -12.93
C ALA A 152 12.67 0.79 -13.13
N PRO A 153 13.26 0.13 -12.12
CA PRO A 153 14.52 -0.59 -12.31
C PRO A 153 14.35 -1.77 -13.28
N PRO A 154 15.45 -2.28 -13.86
CA PRO A 154 15.39 -3.48 -14.68
C PRO A 154 14.93 -4.69 -13.86
N ALA A 155 14.38 -5.70 -14.55
CA ALA A 155 13.76 -6.87 -13.91
C ALA A 155 14.73 -7.70 -13.04
N ASP A 156 16.03 -7.63 -13.31
CA ASP A 156 17.12 -8.31 -12.60
C ASP A 156 17.75 -7.47 -11.48
N ALA A 157 17.27 -6.23 -11.26
CA ALA A 157 17.80 -5.37 -10.21
C ALA A 157 17.69 -6.03 -8.83
N ALA A 158 18.74 -5.90 -8.02
CA ALA A 158 18.70 -6.22 -6.60
C ALA A 158 17.71 -5.28 -5.88
N LEU A 159 16.86 -5.85 -5.02
CA LEU A 159 15.83 -5.13 -4.26
C LEU A 159 16.09 -5.13 -2.75
N ASP A 160 17.32 -5.42 -2.34
CA ASP A 160 17.82 -5.20 -0.97
C ASP A 160 19.05 -4.28 -1.02
N PRO A 161 18.91 -2.99 -0.66
CA PRO A 161 17.70 -2.35 -0.13
C PRO A 161 16.61 -2.14 -1.20
N PRO A 162 15.35 -1.85 -0.78
CA PRO A 162 14.29 -1.51 -1.73
C PRO A 162 14.66 -0.37 -2.67
N VAL A 163 14.18 -0.46 -3.92
CA VAL A 163 14.39 0.57 -4.93
C VAL A 163 13.27 1.61 -4.83
N ARG A 164 13.63 2.88 -4.62
CA ARG A 164 12.66 3.98 -4.59
C ARG A 164 12.23 4.35 -6.02
N LEU A 165 10.93 4.50 -6.23
CA LEU A 165 10.33 4.94 -7.48
C LEU A 165 9.96 6.43 -7.39
N SER A 166 10.10 7.15 -8.50
CA SER A 166 9.83 8.59 -8.57
C SER A 166 9.23 8.96 -9.94
N LEU A 167 8.46 10.04 -9.96
CA LEU A 167 8.01 10.72 -11.16
C LEU A 167 8.92 11.95 -11.41
N PRO A 168 8.94 12.51 -12.63
CA PRO A 168 9.59 13.80 -12.86
C PRO A 168 9.09 14.87 -11.89
N GLY A 169 9.97 15.37 -11.02
CA GLY A 169 9.65 16.40 -10.02
C GLY A 169 9.01 15.91 -8.72
N ILE A 170 8.61 14.62 -8.61
CA ILE A 170 7.97 14.06 -7.41
C ILE A 170 8.73 12.82 -6.95
N LEU A 171 9.39 12.93 -5.79
CA LEU A 171 10.24 11.86 -5.25
C LEU A 171 9.46 10.88 -4.37
N GLY A 172 9.68 9.58 -4.58
CA GLY A 172 9.14 8.54 -3.69
C GLY A 172 7.67 8.26 -3.88
N VAL A 173 7.19 8.32 -5.12
CA VAL A 173 5.83 7.90 -5.47
C VAL A 173 5.63 6.39 -5.36
N GLY A 174 6.69 5.63 -5.10
CA GLY A 174 6.59 4.19 -4.87
C GLY A 174 7.90 3.57 -4.38
N ALA A 175 7.85 2.26 -4.16
CA ALA A 175 9.00 1.42 -3.88
C ALA A 175 8.84 0.05 -4.54
N MET A 176 9.94 -0.53 -5.01
CA MET A 176 10.04 -1.94 -5.36
C MET A 176 10.86 -2.68 -4.29
N LEU A 177 10.35 -3.81 -3.83
CA LEU A 177 10.99 -4.61 -2.79
C LEU A 177 10.85 -6.11 -3.06
N ALA A 178 11.69 -6.91 -2.40
CA ALA A 178 11.62 -8.36 -2.44
C ALA A 178 10.83 -8.93 -1.25
N LEU A 179 9.96 -9.87 -1.56
CA LEU A 179 9.28 -10.82 -0.68
C LEU A 179 9.58 -12.25 -1.16
N ARG A 180 9.10 -13.25 -0.43
CA ARG A 180 9.13 -14.64 -0.89
C ARG A 180 8.06 -14.86 -1.97
N PRO A 181 8.35 -15.57 -3.06
CA PRO A 181 7.33 -15.98 -4.02
C PRO A 181 6.14 -16.69 -3.36
N GLY A 182 4.91 -16.36 -3.76
CA GLY A 182 3.73 -17.12 -3.35
C GLY A 182 2.42 -16.33 -3.32
N ARG A 183 1.42 -16.93 -2.70
CA ARG A 183 0.09 -16.35 -2.48
C ARG A 183 0.01 -15.71 -1.10
N TYR A 184 -0.63 -14.55 -1.02
CA TYR A 184 -0.71 -13.73 0.20
C TYR A 184 -2.16 -13.46 0.58
N ARG A 185 -2.50 -13.76 1.83
CA ARG A 185 -3.74 -13.28 2.45
C ARG A 185 -3.60 -11.79 2.73
N VAL A 186 -4.62 -11.02 2.37
CA VAL A 186 -4.65 -9.57 2.64
C VAL A 186 -5.60 -9.29 3.80
N SER A 187 -5.14 -8.46 4.74
CA SER A 187 -5.98 -7.88 5.79
C SER A 187 -5.74 -6.38 5.89
N HIS A 188 -6.71 -5.67 6.47
CA HIS A 188 -6.58 -4.24 6.79
C HIS A 188 -7.06 -3.98 8.21
N GLY A 189 -6.54 -2.92 8.82
CA GLY A 189 -6.93 -2.49 10.15
C GLY A 189 -6.77 -0.99 10.32
N SER A 190 -7.41 -0.48 11.37
CA SER A 190 -7.41 0.92 11.73
C SER A 190 -7.37 1.05 13.24
N HIS A 191 -6.69 2.07 13.72
CA HIS A 191 -6.71 2.48 15.11
C HIS A 191 -6.94 3.98 15.15
N ASP A 192 -8.04 4.40 15.76
CA ASP A 192 -8.30 5.81 16.05
C ASP A 192 -7.78 6.10 17.46
N GLY A 193 -6.77 6.95 17.58
CA GLY A 193 -6.28 7.35 18.89
C GLY A 193 -7.28 8.21 19.65
N ALA A 194 -7.03 8.39 20.95
CA ALA A 194 -7.98 9.02 21.86
C ALA A 194 -8.33 10.49 21.51
N ALA A 195 -7.41 11.22 20.85
CA ALA A 195 -7.69 12.59 20.40
C ALA A 195 -8.43 12.63 19.05
N GLY A 196 -8.49 11.50 18.33
CA GLY A 196 -9.05 11.36 17.00
C GLY A 196 -8.09 11.82 15.90
N ARG A 197 -8.23 11.24 14.70
CA ARG A 197 -7.34 11.43 13.54
C ARG A 197 -7.15 12.87 13.04
N PHE A 198 -7.99 13.82 13.48
CA PHE A 198 -7.94 15.24 13.08
C PHE A 198 -7.59 16.19 14.24
N ALA A 199 -7.13 15.66 15.37
CA ALA A 199 -6.68 16.51 16.47
C ALA A 199 -5.46 17.36 16.02
N PRO A 200 -5.42 18.66 16.37
CA PRO A 200 -4.25 19.48 16.09
C PRO A 200 -3.03 18.95 16.85
N ALA A 201 -1.90 18.83 16.15
CA ALA A 201 -0.62 18.45 16.75
C ALA A 201 -0.29 19.39 17.93
N GLY A 202 0.08 18.81 19.08
CA GLY A 202 0.56 19.57 20.24
C GLY A 202 -0.31 19.58 21.49
N ARG A 203 -1.25 18.65 21.67
CA ARG A 203 -1.72 18.29 23.02
C ARG A 203 -0.82 17.19 23.60
N PRO A 204 0.09 17.50 24.54
CA PRO A 204 0.84 16.48 25.25
C PRO A 204 -0.10 15.83 26.26
N GLY A 205 -0.47 14.58 26.04
CA GLY A 205 -1.32 13.86 27.00
C GLY A 205 -2.26 12.83 26.39
N ASP A 206 -1.74 12.01 25.49
CA ASP A 206 -1.99 10.57 25.33
C ASP A 206 -1.32 10.22 24.01
N GLY A 207 -0.55 9.12 24.00
CA GLY A 207 0.07 8.60 22.79
C GLY A 207 -1.01 8.24 21.78
N ASP A 208 -1.48 9.24 21.04
CA ASP A 208 -2.34 9.09 19.89
C ASP A 208 -1.57 8.22 18.90
N ARG A 209 -2.19 7.13 18.47
CA ARG A 209 -1.62 6.18 17.53
C ARG A 209 -2.50 6.09 16.29
N SER A 210 -3.17 7.18 15.94
CA SER A 210 -4.07 7.23 14.79
C SER A 210 -3.33 6.73 13.55
N CYS A 211 -3.71 5.54 13.09
CA CYS A 211 -3.07 4.86 11.97
C CYS A 211 -4.02 3.89 11.29
N ARG A 212 -3.72 3.63 10.02
CA ARG A 212 -4.35 2.60 9.21
C ARG A 212 -3.26 1.76 8.59
N TRP A 213 -3.54 0.48 8.38
CA TRP A 213 -2.59 -0.42 7.76
C TRP A 213 -3.25 -1.47 6.89
N VAL A 214 -2.51 -1.93 5.89
CA VAL A 214 -2.77 -3.18 5.17
C VAL A 214 -1.62 -4.12 5.40
N ARG A 215 -1.93 -5.40 5.53
CA ARG A 215 -0.96 -6.46 5.71
C ARG A 215 -1.18 -7.58 4.71
N LEU A 216 -0.08 -8.08 4.18
CA LEU A 216 -0.03 -9.24 3.32
C LEU A 216 0.79 -10.31 4.05
N ASP A 217 0.16 -11.43 4.40
CA ASP A 217 0.85 -12.58 4.98
C ASP A 217 0.83 -13.74 3.99
N ARG A 218 2.01 -14.29 3.69
CA ARG A 218 2.14 -15.44 2.80
C ARG A 218 1.44 -16.65 3.41
N HIS A 219 0.71 -17.39 2.58
CA HIS A 219 0.20 -18.71 2.99
C HIS A 219 1.38 -19.64 3.32
N ALA A 220 1.18 -20.50 4.33
CA ALA A 220 2.11 -21.60 4.55
C ALA A 220 2.05 -22.53 3.33
N ASP A 221 3.20 -22.94 2.81
CA ASP A 221 3.22 -23.99 1.78
C ASP A 221 2.66 -25.26 2.42
N GLY A 222 1.48 -25.68 1.97
CA GLY A 222 0.83 -26.92 2.40
C GLY A 222 1.48 -28.16 1.82
#